data_AF-A0A9X6NGM3-F1
#
_entry.id   AF-A0A9X6NGM3-F1
#
_cell.length_a   1.000
_cell.length_b   1.000
_cell.length_c   1.000
_cell.angle_alpha   90.00
_cell.angle_beta   90.00
_cell.angle_gamma   90.00
#
_symmetry.space_group_name_H-M   'P 1'
#
loop_
_entity.id
_entity.type
_entity.pdbx_description
1 polymer ?
#
loop_
_entity_poly.entity_id
_entity_poly.type
_entity_poly.pdbx_seq_one_letter_code
_entity_poly.pdbx_strand_id
1 'polypeptide(L)'
;MPPSALETLHRINVQFPMLFKLTNSVKNRISHCGVLEFIAEEGLCYMPSWMMRNLQLGDGDRISVQNVSLSNASFVKFQPTSSEFLDITDPRAV
;
A
#
# COMPACT_ATOMS: atom_id res chain seq x y z
N MET A 1 8.84 -2.59 5.50
CA MET A 1 9.27 -3.87 4.88
C MET A 1 10.63 -4.26 5.45
N PRO A 2 11.10 -5.52 5.33
CA PRO A 2 12.40 -5.90 5.84
C PRO A 2 13.55 -5.43 4.93
N PRO A 3 14.77 -5.20 5.47
CA PRO A 3 15.94 -4.82 4.68
C PRO A 3 16.27 -5.77 3.53
N SER A 4 16.05 -7.08 3.69
CA SER A 4 16.26 -8.08 2.63
C SER A 4 15.46 -7.83 1.35
N ALA A 5 14.27 -7.23 1.48
CA ALA A 5 13.45 -6.85 0.33
C ALA A 5 14.13 -5.74 -0.47
N LEU A 6 14.78 -4.77 0.18
CA LEU A 6 15.49 -3.69 -0.50
C LEU A 6 16.69 -4.19 -1.30
N GLU A 7 17.45 -5.14 -0.73
CA GLU A 7 18.57 -5.78 -1.42
C GLU A 7 18.09 -6.51 -2.68
N THR A 8 16.97 -7.23 -2.57
CA THR A 8 16.36 -7.92 -3.70
C THR A 8 15.94 -6.94 -4.79
N LEU A 9 15.30 -5.82 -4.42
CA LEU A 9 14.87 -4.77 -5.36
C LEU A 9 16.05 -4.09 -6.06
N HIS A 10 17.16 -3.88 -5.36
CA HIS A 10 18.40 -3.35 -5.95
C HIS A 10 18.97 -4.30 -7.00
N ARG A 11 19.00 -5.61 -6.72
CA ARG A 11 19.49 -6.61 -7.68
C ARG A 11 18.68 -6.68 -8.97
N ILE A 12 17.37 -6.44 -8.89
CA ILE A 12 16.49 -6.38 -10.08
C ILE A 12 16.37 -4.96 -10.66
N ASN A 13 17.20 -4.02 -10.19
CA ASN A 13 17.33 -2.66 -10.70
C ASN A 13 16.00 -1.89 -10.75
N VAL A 14 15.15 -2.09 -9.74
CA VAL A 14 13.88 -1.36 -9.58
C VAL A 14 14.17 0.10 -9.26
N GLN A 15 13.60 0.99 -10.08
CA GLN A 15 13.74 2.43 -9.91
C GLN A 15 12.66 3.00 -9.00
N PHE A 16 12.94 4.17 -8.42
CA PHE A 16 11.95 4.94 -7.67
C PHE A 16 10.86 5.50 -8.62
N PRO A 17 9.58 5.54 -8.21
CA PRO A 17 9.02 5.07 -6.94
C PRO A 17 8.88 3.54 -6.87
N MET A 18 9.25 2.96 -5.72
CA MET A 18 9.03 1.54 -5.45
C MET A 18 7.57 1.30 -5.05
N LEU A 19 6.78 0.77 -5.99
CA LEU A 19 5.38 0.45 -5.78
C LEU A 19 5.17 -1.05 -5.66
N PHE A 20 4.16 -1.43 -4.88
CA PHE A 20 3.83 -2.82 -4.59
C PHE A 20 2.34 -3.06 -4.71
N LYS A 21 2.00 -4.22 -5.26
CA LYS A 21 0.67 -4.80 -5.22
C LYS A 21 0.60 -5.75 -4.03
N LEU A 22 -0.34 -5.48 -3.13
CA LEU A 22 -0.70 -6.32 -2.01
C LEU A 22 -1.91 -7.16 -2.39
N THR A 23 -1.81 -8.48 -2.24
CA THR A 23 -2.91 -9.41 -2.57
C THR A 23 -3.19 -10.33 -1.39
N ASN A 24 -4.40 -10.21 -0.83
CA ASN A 24 -4.96 -11.17 0.11
C ASN A 24 -5.72 -12.23 -0.68
N SER A 25 -5.08 -13.38 -0.91
CA SER A 25 -5.66 -14.48 -1.69
C SER A 25 -6.88 -15.13 -1.04
N VAL A 26 -6.99 -15.08 0.29
CA VAL A 26 -8.10 -15.69 1.04
C VAL A 26 -9.39 -14.89 0.87
N LYS A 27 -9.28 -13.57 0.90
CA LYS A 27 -10.43 -12.65 0.77
C LYS A 27 -10.59 -12.08 -0.64
N ASN A 28 -9.72 -12.47 -1.57
CA ASN A 28 -9.62 -11.94 -2.92
C ASN A 28 -9.60 -10.40 -2.97
N ARG A 29 -8.84 -9.79 -2.05
CA ARG A 29 -8.68 -8.33 -1.94
C ARG A 29 -7.30 -7.92 -2.46
N ILE A 30 -7.27 -6.80 -3.17
CA ILE A 30 -6.06 -6.24 -3.75
C ILE A 30 -5.99 -4.76 -3.39
N SER A 31 -4.80 -4.29 -3.03
CA SER A 31 -4.48 -2.88 -2.86
C SER A 31 -3.09 -2.60 -3.41
N HIS A 32 -2.81 -1.35 -3.76
CA HIS A 32 -1.48 -0.91 -4.15
C HIS A 32 -0.93 0.07 -3.12
N CYS A 33 0.36 0.00 -2.83
CA CYS A 33 1.02 0.90 -1.88
C CYS A 33 2.46 1.18 -2.30
N GLY A 34 3.01 2.28 -1.81
CA GLY A 34 4.46 2.50 -1.79
C GLY A 34 5.09 1.89 -0.54
N VAL A 35 6.40 2.03 -0.44
CA VAL A 35 7.18 1.75 0.78
C VAL A 35 7.71 3.05 1.35
N LEU A 36 7.57 3.22 2.66
CA LEU A 36 8.18 4.35 3.38
C LEU A 36 9.62 3.99 3.76
N GLU A 37 9.80 2.89 4.50
CA GLU A 37 11.09 2.46 5.04
C GLU A 37 11.26 0.92 5.05
N PHE A 38 12.51 0.50 5.01
CA PHE A 38 12.94 -0.90 5.09
C PHE A 38 13.57 -1.21 6.45
N ILE A 39 12.76 -1.15 7.52
CA ILE A 39 13.20 -1.33 8.92
C ILE A 39 12.47 -2.48 9.65
N ALA A 40 11.61 -3.23 8.96
CA ALA A 40 10.86 -4.31 9.60
C ALA A 40 11.73 -5.54 9.84
N GLU A 41 11.35 -6.38 10.81
CA GLU A 41 11.99 -7.67 11.01
C GLU A 41 11.75 -8.59 9.81
N GLU A 42 12.67 -9.54 9.59
CA GLU A 42 12.57 -10.48 8.49
C GLU A 42 11.28 -11.31 8.56
N GLY A 43 10.59 -11.40 7.43
CA GLY A 43 9.27 -12.06 7.35
C GLY A 43 8.10 -11.19 7.82
N LEU A 44 8.33 -9.98 8.34
CA LEU A 44 7.27 -9.05 8.74
C LEU A 44 7.13 -7.86 7.80
N CYS A 45 5.91 -7.35 7.67
CA CYS A 45 5.62 -6.09 7.00
C CYS A 45 4.67 -5.27 7.87
N TYR A 46 5.08 -4.05 8.20
CA TYR A 46 4.23 -3.10 8.89
C TYR A 46 3.42 -2.29 7.89
N MET A 47 2.13 -2.15 8.15
CA MET A 47 1.23 -1.35 7.34
C MET A 47 0.20 -0.63 8.21
N PRO A 48 -0.37 0.49 7.75
CA PRO A 48 -1.39 1.22 8.49
C PRO A 48 -2.66 0.39 8.74
N SER A 49 -3.31 0.60 9.88
CA SER A 49 -4.52 -0.15 10.27
C SER A 49 -5.67 -0.02 9.26
N TRP A 50 -5.82 1.13 8.60
CA TRP A 50 -6.84 1.31 7.56
C TRP A 50 -6.59 0.43 6.33
N MET A 51 -5.32 0.19 5.99
CA MET A 51 -4.93 -0.68 4.87
C MET A 51 -5.21 -2.14 5.20
N MET A 52 -4.91 -2.56 6.44
CA MET A 52 -5.26 -3.89 6.95
C MET A 52 -6.76 -4.12 6.91
N ARG A 53 -7.56 -3.15 7.39
CA ARG A 53 -9.03 -3.22 7.33
C ARG A 53 -9.54 -3.34 5.89
N ASN A 54 -9.01 -2.54 4.96
CA ASN A 54 -9.38 -2.60 3.54
C ASN A 54 -9.05 -3.96 2.91
N LEU A 55 -7.89 -4.54 3.25
CA LEU A 55 -7.45 -5.85 2.79
C LEU A 55 -8.06 -7.02 3.60
N GLN A 56 -8.82 -6.73 4.65
CA GLN A 56 -9.39 -7.70 5.60
C GLN A 56 -8.33 -8.63 6.20
N LEU A 57 -7.25 -8.02 6.72
CA LEU A 57 -6.15 -8.70 7.40
C LEU A 57 -6.23 -8.50 8.91
N GLY A 58 -5.92 -9.54 9.67
CA GLY A 58 -5.54 -9.49 11.08
C GLY A 58 -4.04 -9.48 11.28
N ASP A 59 -3.60 -9.32 12.53
CA ASP A 59 -2.19 -9.41 12.88
C ASP A 59 -1.66 -10.82 12.64
N GLY A 60 -0.51 -10.92 11.98
CA GLY A 60 0.11 -12.21 11.62
C GLY A 60 -0.48 -12.87 10.36
N ASP A 61 -1.51 -12.29 9.74
CA ASP A 61 -2.03 -12.81 8.47
C ASP A 61 -0.98 -12.69 7.35
N ARG A 62 -0.98 -13.70 6.47
CA ARG A 62 -0.10 -13.71 5.31
C ARG A 62 -0.68 -12.86 4.18
N ILE A 63 0.17 -12.03 3.59
CA ILE A 63 -0.14 -11.21 2.42
C ILE A 63 0.90 -11.47 1.33
N SER A 64 0.45 -11.51 0.06
CA SER A 64 1.37 -11.55 -1.08
C SER A 64 1.75 -10.13 -1.47
N VAL A 65 3.06 -9.87 -1.56
CA VAL A 65 3.63 -8.58 -1.96
C VAL A 65 4.37 -8.76 -3.28
N GLN A 66 4.01 -7.99 -4.28
CA GLN A 66 4.64 -8.01 -5.60
C GLN A 66 5.07 -6.60 -5.99
N ASN A 67 6.32 -6.41 -6.41
CA ASN A 67 6.76 -5.15 -7.00
C ASN A 67 6.07 -4.93 -8.35
N VAL A 68 5.54 -3.74 -8.58
CA VAL A 68 4.86 -3.35 -9.82
C VAL A 68 5.24 -1.93 -10.22
N SER A 69 5.19 -1.63 -11.51
CA SER A 69 5.29 -0.27 -12.03
C SER A 69 3.91 0.20 -12.46
N LEU A 70 3.46 1.33 -11.92
CA LEU A 70 2.17 1.93 -12.26
C LEU A 70 2.39 3.25 -12.99
N SER A 71 1.60 3.51 -14.03
CA SER A 71 1.57 4.80 -14.72
C SER A 71 0.78 5.83 -13.90
N ASN A 72 1.07 7.11 -14.13
CA ASN A 72 0.29 8.18 -13.51
C ASN A 72 -1.17 8.13 -13.98
N ALA A 73 -2.09 8.28 -13.04
CA ALA A 73 -3.51 8.43 -13.35
C ALA A 73 -3.77 9.79 -14.00
N SER A 74 -4.58 9.81 -15.06
CA SER A 74 -5.03 11.04 -15.71
C SER A 74 -6.27 11.65 -15.04
N PHE A 75 -7.06 10.82 -14.34
CA PHE A 75 -8.28 11.21 -13.67
C PHE A 75 -8.54 10.29 -12.47
N VAL A 76 -8.96 10.87 -11.35
CA VAL A 76 -9.39 10.12 -10.17
C VAL A 76 -10.68 10.73 -9.65
N LYS A 77 -11.65 9.87 -9.29
CA LYS A 77 -12.90 10.27 -8.67
C LYS A 77 -12.96 9.67 -7.27
N PHE A 78 -13.16 10.53 -6.28
CA PHE A 78 -13.30 10.13 -4.89
C PHE A 78 -14.76 10.23 -4.46
N GLN A 79 -15.19 9.30 -3.59
CA GLN A 79 -16.48 9.35 -2.93
C GLN A 79 -16.25 9.58 -1.43
N PRO A 80 -16.77 10.68 -0.86
CA PRO A 80 -16.70 10.89 0.58
C PRO A 80 -17.44 9.80 1.35
N THR A 81 -16.87 9.39 2.49
CA THR A 81 -17.45 8.38 3.38
C THR A 81 -18.43 8.95 4.39
N SER A 82 -18.35 10.26 4.66
CA SER A 82 -19.20 11.01 5.59
C SER A 82 -19.62 12.33 4.95
N SER A 83 -20.80 12.83 5.29
CA SER A 83 -21.25 14.18 4.91
C SER A 83 -20.38 15.28 5.52
N GLU A 84 -19.70 15.00 6.64
CA GLU A 84 -18.77 15.94 7.31
C GLU A 84 -17.61 16.37 6.39
N PHE A 85 -17.26 15.57 5.38
CA PHE A 85 -16.24 15.94 4.39
C PHE A 85 -16.69 17.12 3.50
N LEU A 86 -18.00 17.35 3.37
CA LEU A 86 -18.55 18.47 2.61
C LEU A 86 -18.36 19.81 3.33
N ASP A 87 -18.14 19.78 4.64
CA ASP A 87 -17.97 20.97 5.48
C ASP A 87 -16.51 21.47 5.52
N ILE A 88 -15.59 20.76 4.85
CA ILE A 88 -14.18 21.16 4.74
C ILE A 88 -14.05 22.30 3.73
N THR A 89 -13.50 23.43 4.16
CA THR A 89 -13.37 24.66 3.35
C THR A 89 -12.46 24.47 2.11
N ASP A 90 -11.43 23.62 2.21
CA ASP A 90 -10.63 23.16 1.07
C ASP A 90 -10.58 21.62 1.04
N PRO A 91 -11.53 20.96 0.37
CA PRO A 91 -11.58 19.51 0.29
C PRO A 91 -10.51 18.91 -0.64
N ARG A 92 -9.65 19.72 -1.29
CA ARG A 92 -8.50 19.25 -2.08
C ARG A 92 -7.18 19.23 -1.30
N ALA A 93 -7.12 19.91 -0.15
CA ALA A 93 -5.93 19.95 0.70
C ALA A 93 -5.81 18.76 1.67
N VAL A 94 -6.83 17.89 1.73
CA VAL A 94 -6.95 16.75 2.63
C VAL A 94 -6.82 15.43 1.88
#